data_AF-A0A945PFG3-F1
#
_entry.id   AF-A0A945PFG3-F1
#
_cell.length_a   1.000
_cell.length_b   1.000
_cell.length_c   1.000
_cell.angle_alpha   90.00
_cell.angle_beta   90.00
_cell.angle_gamma   90.00
#
_symmetry.space_group_name_H-M   'P 1'
#
loop_
_entity.id
_entity.type
_entity.pdbx_description
1 polymer ?
#
loop_
_entity_poly.entity_id
_entity_poly.type
_entity_poly.pdbx_seq_one_letter_code
_entity_poly.pdbx_strand_id
1 'polypeptide(L)'
;MNSQSVRHLGLVTFMGLMGCATTTASSFGIDSPAQRRLDLLQLEPAETSSQTQLVEALSDTDVLVRRTAARRLAQAPTTPSDVLAQTLDNEDVLVRRTGLAAIFRRGGNGVLDAAERALVDPSVLVRLAAVQYLAAARPHSERVLSLLHQAGADRDDKIREIATRATWPFYRLSTSIRDQQMTDVDLKVTEAIPLPVDGWHFQMDPLRQGHRLNWYDPLFDDEGWDVIAIEQVWQEAGYDYTGVSWYRNTIDLPQKPDHRGVDLAFGGVDESTWVWVNGEYVGDHDIGPAGWNVSFRLDVTPFLRWGEPNQITVRAMNTAHAGGIWRPVSIEVLK
;
A
#
# COMPACT_ATOMS: atom_id res chain seq x y z
N MET A 1 87.88 36.75 35.28
CA MET A 1 88.85 35.98 34.47
C MET A 1 88.08 35.39 33.30
N ASN A 2 87.77 36.19 32.28
CA ASN A 2 88.43 36.16 30.96
C ASN A 2 89.16 34.85 30.63
N SER A 3 88.57 34.06 29.73
CA SER A 3 89.29 33.14 28.86
C SER A 3 88.54 33.10 27.53
N GLN A 4 88.99 33.97 26.62
CA GLN A 4 88.77 33.81 25.19
C GLN A 4 89.67 32.69 24.69
N SER A 5 89.16 31.82 23.81
CA SER A 5 89.98 31.04 22.89
C SER A 5 89.42 31.17 21.48
N VAL A 6 90.23 31.79 20.63
CA VAL A 6 90.04 31.99 19.19
C VAL A 6 90.71 30.83 18.43
N ARG A 7 90.30 30.64 17.16
CA ARG A 7 90.93 29.92 16.03
C ARG A 7 90.16 28.64 15.65
N HIS A 8 89.88 28.30 14.39
CA HIS A 8 90.47 28.67 13.11
C HIS A 8 89.43 28.64 11.95
N LEU A 9 89.70 29.48 10.95
CA LEU A 9 89.15 29.49 9.60
C LEU A 9 89.39 28.13 8.90
N GLY A 10 88.34 27.59 8.27
CA GLY A 10 88.42 26.51 7.30
C GLY A 10 87.54 26.86 6.10
N LEU A 11 88.16 27.46 5.08
CA LEU A 11 87.56 27.74 3.77
C LEU A 11 87.70 26.47 2.93
N VAL A 12 86.60 25.83 2.54
CA VAL A 12 86.60 24.79 1.50
C VAL A 12 85.54 25.17 0.47
N THR A 13 86.00 25.73 -0.65
CA THR A 13 85.23 25.89 -1.88
C THR A 13 85.39 24.58 -2.65
N PHE A 14 84.30 23.84 -2.88
CA PHE A 14 84.25 22.82 -3.91
C PHE A 14 83.04 23.02 -4.82
N MET A 15 83.31 22.80 -6.09
CA MET A 15 82.60 23.21 -7.28
C MET A 15 81.48 22.20 -7.60
N GLY A 16 80.30 22.70 -7.97
CA GLY A 16 79.33 22.11 -8.91
C GLY A 16 78.77 20.70 -8.66
N LEU A 17 77.45 20.61 -8.52
CA LEU A 17 76.60 19.87 -9.47
C LEU A 17 75.12 20.13 -9.20
N MET A 18 74.44 20.46 -10.28
CA MET A 18 73.01 20.76 -10.41
C MET A 18 72.22 19.49 -10.07
N GLY A 19 71.69 19.42 -8.85
CA GLY A 19 70.82 18.33 -8.40
C GLY A 19 69.35 18.73 -8.59
N CYS A 20 68.69 18.12 -9.56
CA CYS A 20 67.25 18.21 -9.77
C CYS A 20 66.49 18.05 -8.45
N ALA A 21 65.65 19.02 -8.14
CA ALA A 21 64.61 18.88 -7.12
C ALA A 21 63.59 17.84 -7.59
N THR A 22 63.81 16.58 -7.23
CA THR A 22 62.72 15.61 -7.14
C THR A 22 62.08 15.77 -5.77
N THR A 23 61.26 16.82 -5.64
CA THR A 23 60.14 16.80 -4.70
C THR A 23 59.26 15.62 -5.07
N THR A 24 59.52 14.47 -4.46
CA THR A 24 58.57 13.37 -4.38
C THR A 24 57.44 13.86 -3.49
N ALA A 25 56.45 14.47 -4.13
CA ALA A 25 55.17 14.79 -3.52
C ALA A 25 54.47 13.47 -3.18
N SER A 26 54.79 12.96 -1.99
CA SER A 26 53.95 12.06 -1.24
C SER A 26 52.92 12.91 -0.50
N SER A 27 51.68 12.93 -1.01
CA SER A 27 50.42 13.21 -0.28
C SER A 27 49.30 13.66 -1.24
N PHE A 28 48.85 12.77 -2.12
CA PHE A 28 47.45 12.78 -2.58
C PHE A 28 46.72 11.59 -1.94
N GLY A 29 46.76 11.56 -0.60
CA GLY A 29 45.95 10.66 0.21
C GLY A 29 44.65 11.35 0.57
N ILE A 30 43.66 11.29 -0.32
CA ILE A 30 42.23 11.20 0.01
C ILE A 30 41.63 10.40 -1.14
N ASP A 31 41.38 9.10 -0.94
CA ASP A 31 40.62 8.30 -1.91
C ASP A 31 39.31 9.01 -2.19
N SER A 32 39.17 9.66 -3.36
CA SER A 32 37.96 10.40 -3.68
C SER A 32 36.76 9.44 -3.65
N PRO A 33 35.54 9.89 -3.31
CA PRO A 33 34.35 9.03 -3.42
C PRO A 33 34.18 8.44 -4.82
N ALA A 34 34.63 9.15 -5.86
CA ALA A 34 34.65 8.64 -7.22
C ALA A 34 35.61 7.45 -7.41
N GLN A 35 36.81 7.52 -6.83
CA GLN A 35 37.78 6.43 -6.88
C GLN A 35 37.27 5.20 -6.12
N ARG A 36 36.81 5.38 -4.87
CA ARG A 36 36.24 4.27 -4.09
C ARG A 36 35.08 3.60 -4.83
N ARG A 37 34.21 4.39 -5.47
CA ARG A 37 33.13 3.85 -6.32
C ARG A 37 33.67 3.05 -7.51
N LEU A 38 34.72 3.53 -8.16
CA LEU A 38 35.34 2.82 -9.28
C LEU A 38 35.91 1.48 -8.82
N ASP A 39 36.56 1.45 -7.66
CA ASP A 39 37.14 0.22 -7.08
C ASP A 39 36.04 -0.82 -6.80
N LEU A 40 34.91 -0.42 -6.21
CA LEU A 40 33.76 -1.31 -5.99
C LEU A 40 33.16 -1.87 -7.28
N LEU A 41 33.26 -1.14 -8.40
CA LEU A 41 32.76 -1.62 -9.71
C LEU A 41 33.67 -2.69 -10.32
N GLN A 42 34.94 -2.76 -9.92
CA GLN A 42 35.90 -3.77 -10.38
C GLN A 42 35.84 -5.07 -9.56
N LEU A 43 35.20 -5.06 -8.39
CA LEU A 43 35.09 -6.26 -7.53
C LEU A 43 34.19 -7.32 -8.15
N GLU A 44 34.62 -8.58 -8.17
CA GLU A 44 33.81 -9.70 -8.63
C GLU A 44 32.77 -10.12 -7.56
N PRO A 45 31.48 -9.79 -7.70
CA PRO A 45 30.53 -9.88 -6.60
C PRO A 45 30.18 -11.31 -6.17
N ALA A 46 30.60 -12.31 -6.95
CA ALA A 46 30.43 -13.72 -6.63
C ALA A 46 31.46 -14.23 -5.61
N GLU A 47 32.58 -13.52 -5.43
CA GLU A 47 33.64 -13.89 -4.49
C GLU A 47 33.31 -13.40 -3.07
N THR A 48 33.54 -14.25 -2.07
CA THR A 48 33.29 -13.92 -0.66
C THR A 48 34.08 -12.69 -0.20
N SER A 49 35.35 -12.57 -0.60
CA SER A 49 36.22 -11.42 -0.29
C SER A 49 35.66 -10.11 -0.84
N SER A 50 35.12 -10.15 -2.07
CA SER A 50 34.47 -9.01 -2.71
C SER A 50 33.15 -8.65 -2.01
N GLN A 51 32.36 -9.63 -1.58
CA GLN A 51 31.15 -9.39 -0.80
C GLN A 51 31.45 -8.71 0.54
N THR A 52 32.51 -9.12 1.25
CA THR A 52 32.94 -8.48 2.49
C THR A 52 33.28 -7.00 2.27
N GLN A 53 34.04 -6.68 1.22
CA GLN A 53 34.38 -5.29 0.88
C GLN A 53 33.16 -4.45 0.50
N LEU A 54 32.23 -5.05 -0.26
CA LEU A 54 30.97 -4.39 -0.62
C LEU A 54 30.11 -4.12 0.63
N VAL A 55 30.07 -5.04 1.59
CA VAL A 55 29.37 -4.86 2.87
C VAL A 55 29.99 -3.72 3.68
N GLU A 56 31.32 -3.68 3.79
CA GLU A 56 32.03 -2.58 4.48
C GLU A 56 31.69 -1.22 3.87
N ALA A 57 31.64 -1.15 2.54
CA ALA A 57 31.28 0.06 1.80
C ALA A 57 29.82 0.52 1.99
N LEU A 58 28.94 -0.29 2.60
CA LEU A 58 27.61 0.18 3.01
C LEU A 58 27.69 1.21 4.14
N SER A 59 28.80 1.29 4.87
CA SER A 59 29.01 2.28 5.93
C SER A 59 29.83 3.49 5.48
N ASP A 60 30.11 3.61 4.17
CA ASP A 60 30.89 4.72 3.63
C ASP A 60 30.19 6.08 3.87
N THR A 61 30.99 7.11 4.14
CA THR A 61 30.51 8.50 4.31
C THR A 61 29.74 9.04 3.11
N ASP A 62 30.09 8.63 1.88
CA ASP A 62 29.49 9.12 0.64
C ASP A 62 28.33 8.21 0.21
N VAL A 63 27.18 8.83 -0.01
CA VAL A 63 25.93 8.12 -0.36
C VAL A 63 26.02 7.36 -1.67
N LEU A 64 26.81 7.86 -2.64
CA LEU A 64 26.96 7.21 -3.94
C LEU A 64 27.86 5.98 -3.85
N VAL A 65 28.83 5.95 -2.93
CA VAL A 65 29.60 4.75 -2.60
C VAL A 65 28.67 3.68 -2.02
N ARG A 66 27.89 4.02 -0.99
CA ARG A 66 26.92 3.10 -0.36
C ARG A 66 25.94 2.51 -1.38
N ARG A 67 25.36 3.36 -2.24
CA ARG A 67 24.42 2.93 -3.30
C ARG A 67 25.09 2.09 -4.39
N THR A 68 26.37 2.32 -4.69
CA THR A 68 27.13 1.44 -5.60
C THR A 68 27.31 0.07 -4.95
N ALA A 69 27.76 0.01 -3.71
CA ALA A 69 27.92 -1.24 -2.96
C ALA A 69 26.63 -2.08 -2.92
N ALA A 70 25.52 -1.46 -2.52
CA ALA A 70 24.21 -2.11 -2.45
C ALA A 70 23.75 -2.67 -3.81
N ARG A 71 23.97 -1.94 -4.91
CA ARG A 71 23.62 -2.41 -6.26
C ARG A 71 24.47 -3.60 -6.68
N ARG A 72 25.77 -3.59 -6.38
CA ARG A 72 26.67 -4.71 -6.69
C ARG A 72 26.27 -5.97 -5.92
N LEU A 73 25.99 -5.85 -4.61
CA LEU A 73 25.45 -6.95 -3.80
C LEU A 73 24.12 -7.49 -4.37
N ALA A 74 23.20 -6.60 -4.74
CA ALA A 74 21.90 -6.97 -5.29
C ALA A 74 21.96 -7.65 -6.67
N GLN A 75 22.96 -7.30 -7.49
CA GLN A 75 23.15 -7.86 -8.83
C GLN A 75 23.77 -9.25 -8.82
N ALA A 76 24.60 -9.60 -7.84
CA ALA A 76 25.24 -10.91 -7.78
C ALA A 76 24.26 -12.01 -7.35
N PRO A 77 23.92 -12.99 -8.20
CA PRO A 77 22.94 -14.04 -7.85
C PRO A 77 23.35 -14.87 -6.63
N THR A 78 24.65 -14.98 -6.37
CA THR A 78 25.23 -15.76 -5.28
C THR A 78 25.30 -15.02 -3.95
N THR A 79 24.97 -13.72 -3.88
CA THR A 79 24.95 -12.99 -2.61
C THR A 79 23.97 -13.65 -1.63
N PRO A 80 24.43 -14.10 -0.46
CA PRO A 80 23.56 -14.67 0.56
C PRO A 80 22.47 -13.70 1.06
N SER A 81 21.32 -14.22 1.47
CA SER A 81 20.18 -13.40 1.92
C SER A 81 20.50 -12.59 3.18
N ASP A 82 21.30 -13.14 4.10
CA ASP A 82 21.80 -12.46 5.30
C ASP A 82 22.74 -11.30 4.96
N VAL A 83 23.59 -11.46 3.93
CA VAL A 83 24.43 -10.36 3.40
C VAL A 83 23.55 -9.25 2.81
N LEU A 84 22.53 -9.60 2.02
CA LEU A 84 21.57 -8.61 1.51
C LEU A 84 20.78 -7.93 2.64
N ALA A 85 20.45 -8.66 3.71
CA ALA A 85 19.69 -8.12 4.84
C ALA A 85 20.43 -6.98 5.56
N GLN A 86 21.77 -6.95 5.52
CA GLN A 86 22.56 -5.83 6.08
C GLN A 86 22.27 -4.48 5.40
N THR A 87 21.80 -4.50 4.15
CA THR A 87 21.39 -3.25 3.48
C THR A 87 20.16 -2.62 4.13
N LEU A 88 19.34 -3.38 4.86
CA LEU A 88 18.12 -2.91 5.50
C LEU A 88 18.39 -2.05 6.76
N ASP A 89 19.62 -2.09 7.28
CA ASP A 89 20.07 -1.25 8.40
C ASP A 89 20.58 0.13 7.94
N ASN A 90 20.70 0.34 6.63
CA ASN A 90 21.35 1.56 6.12
C ASN A 90 20.47 2.81 6.31
N GLU A 91 21.10 3.94 6.62
CA GLU A 91 20.40 5.24 6.70
C GLU A 91 19.79 5.67 5.35
N ASP A 92 20.42 5.31 4.23
CA ASP A 92 19.96 5.70 2.89
C ASP A 92 18.79 4.81 2.42
N VAL A 93 17.67 5.46 2.10
CA VAL A 93 16.44 4.80 1.65
C VAL A 93 16.67 3.97 0.38
N LEU A 94 17.52 4.44 -0.55
CA LEU A 94 17.74 3.70 -1.80
C LEU A 94 18.61 2.46 -1.57
N VAL A 95 19.54 2.48 -0.63
CA VAL A 95 20.28 1.28 -0.21
C VAL A 95 19.32 0.23 0.34
N ARG A 96 18.47 0.60 1.31
CA ARG A 96 17.47 -0.32 1.88
C ARG A 96 16.54 -0.90 0.82
N ARG A 97 15.98 -0.06 -0.06
CA ARG A 97 15.10 -0.52 -1.15
C ARG A 97 15.81 -1.43 -2.15
N THR A 98 17.08 -1.18 -2.45
CA THR A 98 17.85 -1.98 -3.41
C THR A 98 18.05 -3.40 -2.89
N GLY A 99 18.46 -3.55 -1.63
CA GLY A 99 18.61 -4.88 -1.06
C GLY A 99 17.27 -5.56 -0.79
N LEU A 100 16.25 -4.84 -0.32
CA LEU A 100 14.90 -5.40 -0.16
C LEU A 100 14.35 -5.95 -1.49
N ALA A 101 14.50 -5.20 -2.59
CA ALA A 101 14.11 -5.66 -3.92
C ALA A 101 14.90 -6.88 -4.40
N ALA A 102 16.18 -7.01 -4.00
CA ALA A 102 16.97 -8.20 -4.29
C ALA A 102 16.48 -9.42 -3.49
N ILE A 103 16.19 -9.23 -2.20
CA ILE A 103 15.65 -10.27 -1.31
C ILE A 103 14.30 -10.77 -1.84
N PHE A 104 13.36 -9.88 -2.16
CA PHE A 104 12.04 -10.24 -2.68
C PHE A 104 12.08 -10.96 -4.03
N ARG A 105 12.99 -10.55 -4.93
CA ARG A 105 13.14 -11.20 -6.23
C ARG A 105 13.67 -12.62 -6.12
N ARG A 106 14.56 -12.87 -5.15
CA ARG A 106 15.16 -14.20 -4.92
C ARG A 106 14.22 -15.12 -4.14
N GLY A 107 13.44 -14.56 -3.22
CA GLY A 107 12.59 -15.33 -2.32
C GLY A 107 13.42 -16.21 -1.39
N GLY A 108 12.84 -17.33 -0.95
CA GLY A 108 13.48 -18.29 -0.06
C GLY A 108 13.36 -17.94 1.42
N ASN A 109 14.18 -18.60 2.24
CA ASN A 109 14.13 -18.45 3.70
C ASN A 109 14.53 -17.02 4.12
N GLY A 110 13.81 -16.46 5.10
CA GLY A 110 14.05 -15.11 5.62
C GLY A 110 13.38 -13.97 4.84
N VAL A 111 12.70 -14.25 3.72
CA VAL A 111 12.02 -13.20 2.93
C VAL A 111 10.89 -12.51 3.71
N LEU A 112 10.15 -13.27 4.53
CA LEU A 112 9.09 -12.73 5.36
C LEU A 112 9.64 -11.94 6.55
N ASP A 113 10.80 -12.32 7.09
CA ASP A 113 11.48 -11.56 8.15
C ASP A 113 11.95 -10.19 7.59
N ALA A 114 12.47 -10.18 6.37
CA ALA A 114 12.82 -8.95 5.67
C ALA A 114 11.58 -8.08 5.38
N ALA A 115 10.45 -8.69 5.00
CA ALA A 115 9.19 -7.97 4.79
C ALA A 115 8.64 -7.37 6.09
N GLU A 116 8.61 -8.14 7.18
CA GLU A 116 8.16 -7.68 8.51
C GLU A 116 9.00 -6.50 8.99
N ARG A 117 10.33 -6.63 8.91
CA ARG A 117 11.25 -5.54 9.22
C ARG A 117 11.00 -4.30 8.36
N ALA A 118 10.76 -4.50 7.06
CA ALA A 118 10.48 -3.41 6.13
C ALA A 118 9.11 -2.74 6.37
N LEU A 119 8.12 -3.43 6.96
CA LEU A 119 6.81 -2.87 7.29
C LEU A 119 6.83 -1.85 8.43
N VAL A 120 7.91 -1.78 9.22
CA VAL A 120 8.07 -0.76 10.28
C VAL A 120 9.09 0.32 9.90
N ASP A 121 9.53 0.35 8.64
CA ASP A 121 10.54 1.29 8.17
C ASP A 121 10.06 2.76 8.22
N PRO A 122 10.92 3.72 8.61
CA PRO A 122 10.57 5.14 8.60
C PRO A 122 10.13 5.65 7.22
N SER A 123 10.66 5.08 6.13
CA SER A 123 10.35 5.47 4.75
C SER A 123 9.11 4.75 4.22
N VAL A 124 8.13 5.53 3.76
CA VAL A 124 6.94 5.02 3.06
C VAL A 124 7.36 4.15 1.86
N LEU A 125 8.42 4.51 1.14
CA LEU A 125 8.85 3.78 -0.06
C LEU A 125 9.37 2.36 0.25
N VAL A 126 9.87 2.12 1.46
CA VAL A 126 10.33 0.79 1.90
C VAL A 126 9.13 -0.04 2.35
N ARG A 127 8.25 0.54 3.20
CA ARG A 127 7.02 -0.11 3.63
C ARG A 127 6.10 -0.49 2.45
N LEU A 128 6.01 0.39 1.45
CA LEU A 128 5.26 0.17 0.23
C LEU A 128 5.79 -1.04 -0.57
N ALA A 129 7.11 -1.18 -0.67
CA ALA A 129 7.70 -2.34 -1.34
C ALA A 129 7.36 -3.65 -0.61
N ALA A 130 7.36 -3.63 0.73
CA ALA A 130 7.01 -4.79 1.55
C ALA A 130 5.54 -5.19 1.38
N VAL A 131 4.60 -4.25 1.49
CA VAL A 131 3.17 -4.57 1.34
C VAL A 131 2.83 -5.03 -0.08
N GLN A 132 3.48 -4.47 -1.11
CA GLN A 132 3.32 -4.92 -2.51
C GLN A 132 3.79 -6.36 -2.70
N TYR A 133 4.92 -6.72 -2.10
CA TYR A 133 5.42 -8.09 -2.13
C TYR A 133 4.45 -9.06 -1.43
N LEU A 134 4.01 -8.72 -0.22
CA LEU A 134 3.06 -9.53 0.55
C LEU A 134 1.71 -9.69 -0.18
N ALA A 135 1.22 -8.63 -0.80
CA ALA A 135 0.02 -8.68 -1.62
C ALA A 135 0.21 -9.62 -2.82
N ALA A 136 1.37 -9.60 -3.49
CA ALA A 136 1.64 -10.48 -4.63
C ALA A 136 1.87 -11.96 -4.25
N ALA A 137 2.20 -12.26 -3.00
CA ALA A 137 2.54 -13.60 -2.52
C ALA A 137 1.31 -14.52 -2.37
N ARG A 138 0.70 -14.93 -3.50
CA ARG A 138 -0.47 -15.83 -3.53
C ARG A 138 -0.07 -17.31 -3.69
N PRO A 139 -0.77 -18.28 -3.04
CA PRO A 139 -1.80 -18.07 -2.01
C PRO A 139 -1.20 -17.51 -0.71
N HIS A 140 -1.98 -16.73 0.04
CA HIS A 140 -1.52 -16.14 1.29
C HIS A 140 -1.40 -17.20 2.38
N SER A 141 -0.23 -17.30 3.00
CA SER A 141 -0.06 -18.06 4.25
C SER A 141 -0.58 -17.26 5.45
N GLU A 142 -0.82 -17.93 6.58
CA GLU A 142 -1.19 -17.27 7.85
C GLU A 142 -0.21 -16.14 8.23
N ARG A 143 1.09 -16.36 8.00
CA ARG A 143 2.11 -15.34 8.26
C ARG A 143 1.96 -14.14 7.33
N VAL A 144 1.68 -14.35 6.05
CA VAL A 144 1.44 -13.25 5.10
C VAL A 144 0.16 -12.50 5.45
N LEU A 145 -0.91 -13.20 5.82
CA LEU A 145 -2.16 -12.57 6.28
C LEU A 145 -1.93 -11.71 7.53
N SER A 146 -1.18 -12.22 8.50
CA SER A 146 -0.80 -11.46 9.71
C SER A 146 -0.03 -10.17 9.37
N LEU A 147 0.94 -10.24 8.45
CA LEU A 147 1.72 -9.07 8.03
C LEU A 147 0.88 -8.08 7.20
N LEU A 148 -0.01 -8.56 6.33
CA LEU A 148 -0.96 -7.70 5.62
C LEU A 148 -1.92 -7.03 6.61
N HIS A 149 -2.40 -7.75 7.62
CA HIS A 149 -3.24 -7.18 8.67
C HIS A 149 -2.52 -6.09 9.47
N GLN A 150 -1.23 -6.25 9.76
CA GLN A 150 -0.39 -5.20 10.35
C GLN A 150 -0.27 -3.99 9.42
N ALA A 151 -0.01 -4.22 8.12
CA ALA A 151 0.07 -3.14 7.12
C ALA A 151 -1.26 -2.37 6.96
N GLY A 152 -2.40 -3.01 7.28
CA GLY A 152 -3.71 -2.34 7.34
C GLY A 152 -3.80 -1.21 8.37
N ALA A 153 -2.89 -1.16 9.34
CA ALA A 153 -2.80 -0.10 10.35
C ALA A 153 -1.70 0.94 10.03
N ASP A 154 -1.12 0.92 8.83
CA ASP A 154 -0.06 1.88 8.45
C ASP A 154 -0.59 3.32 8.46
N ARG A 155 0.29 4.28 8.74
CA ARG A 155 0.00 5.72 8.64
C ARG A 155 -0.26 6.19 7.21
N ASP A 156 0.31 5.51 6.22
CA ASP A 156 0.13 5.84 4.79
C ASP A 156 -1.12 5.15 4.22
N ASP A 157 -2.00 5.94 3.59
CA ASP A 157 -3.27 5.41 3.06
C ASP A 157 -3.06 4.39 1.94
N LYS A 158 -2.04 4.57 1.08
CA LYS A 158 -1.81 3.65 -0.02
C LYS A 158 -1.40 2.26 0.47
N ILE A 159 -0.65 2.21 1.57
CA ILE A 159 -0.27 0.95 2.21
C ILE A 159 -1.51 0.26 2.79
N ARG A 160 -2.37 1.01 3.51
CA ARG A 160 -3.65 0.47 4.03
C ARG A 160 -4.55 -0.05 2.92
N GLU A 161 -4.65 0.68 1.81
CA GLU A 161 -5.42 0.28 0.62
C GLU A 161 -4.92 -1.06 0.06
N ILE A 162 -3.61 -1.18 -0.19
CA ILE A 162 -3.02 -2.41 -0.76
C ILE A 162 -3.26 -3.59 0.19
N ALA A 163 -3.04 -3.39 1.50
CA ALA A 163 -3.29 -4.40 2.51
C ALA A 163 -4.76 -4.84 2.51
N THR A 164 -5.69 -3.88 2.56
CA THR A 164 -7.14 -4.12 2.57
C THR A 164 -7.60 -4.87 1.32
N ARG A 165 -7.16 -4.45 0.13
CA ARG A 165 -7.49 -5.14 -1.13
C ARG A 165 -6.90 -6.56 -1.16
N ALA A 166 -5.73 -6.76 -0.58
CA ALA A 166 -5.10 -8.08 -0.55
C ALA A 166 -5.84 -9.05 0.38
N THR A 167 -6.42 -8.56 1.48
CA THR A 167 -7.15 -9.36 2.47
C THR A 167 -8.67 -9.30 2.32
N TRP A 168 -9.18 -8.75 1.22
CA TRP A 168 -10.62 -8.58 1.00
C TRP A 168 -11.30 -9.95 0.86
N PRO A 169 -12.23 -10.33 1.76
CA PRO A 169 -12.78 -11.68 1.79
C PRO A 169 -14.05 -11.83 0.93
N PHE A 170 -14.59 -10.73 0.38
CA PHE A 170 -15.87 -10.72 -0.32
C PHE A 170 -15.70 -10.83 -1.83
N TYR A 171 -16.48 -11.71 -2.44
CA TYR A 171 -16.57 -11.84 -3.87
C TYR A 171 -17.95 -12.36 -4.26
N ARG A 172 -18.65 -11.63 -5.12
CA ARG A 172 -19.90 -12.05 -5.74
C ARG A 172 -20.10 -11.28 -7.03
N LEU A 173 -20.21 -12.00 -8.14
CA LEU A 173 -20.67 -11.40 -9.38
C LEU A 173 -22.20 -11.27 -9.29
N SER A 174 -22.69 -10.06 -9.02
CA SER A 174 -24.10 -9.79 -8.84
C SER A 174 -24.68 -9.14 -10.09
N THR A 175 -25.05 -9.98 -11.05
CA THR A 175 -25.71 -9.53 -12.27
C THR A 175 -27.21 -9.69 -12.12
N SER A 176 -27.93 -8.58 -12.28
CA SER A 176 -29.39 -8.54 -12.33
C SER A 176 -29.94 -9.59 -13.31
N ILE A 177 -31.00 -10.30 -12.92
CA ILE A 177 -31.49 -11.45 -13.71
C ILE A 177 -32.04 -11.05 -15.09
N ARG A 178 -32.47 -9.80 -15.29
CA ARG A 178 -32.92 -9.31 -16.61
C ARG A 178 -31.75 -9.01 -17.56
N ASP A 179 -30.54 -8.85 -17.03
CA ASP A 179 -29.34 -8.57 -17.82
C ASP A 179 -28.59 -9.87 -18.16
N GLN A 180 -29.03 -11.01 -17.61
CA GLN A 180 -28.49 -12.32 -17.94
C GLN A 180 -29.03 -12.79 -19.28
N GLN A 181 -28.14 -13.15 -20.22
CA GLN A 181 -28.50 -13.65 -21.56
C GLN A 181 -29.21 -15.03 -21.58
N MET A 182 -29.61 -15.55 -20.42
CA MET A 182 -30.17 -16.90 -20.26
C MET A 182 -31.69 -16.91 -20.05
N THR A 183 -32.35 -15.74 -19.99
CA THR A 183 -33.80 -15.67 -19.77
C THR A 183 -34.57 -15.61 -21.09
N ASP A 184 -35.49 -16.56 -21.31
CA ASP A 184 -36.45 -16.54 -22.44
C ASP A 184 -37.66 -15.61 -22.20
N VAL A 185 -37.60 -14.76 -21.17
CA VAL A 185 -38.69 -13.88 -20.71
C VAL A 185 -38.17 -12.45 -20.59
N ASP A 186 -38.93 -11.49 -21.12
CA ASP A 186 -38.68 -10.05 -20.94
C ASP A 186 -39.13 -9.61 -19.54
N LEU A 187 -38.18 -9.44 -18.64
CA LEU A 187 -38.42 -9.06 -17.25
C LEU A 187 -38.53 -7.53 -17.12
N LYS A 188 -39.66 -7.06 -16.59
CA LYS A 188 -39.90 -5.62 -16.39
C LYS A 188 -40.00 -5.28 -14.92
N VAL A 189 -39.63 -4.04 -14.60
CA VAL A 189 -39.89 -3.47 -13.28
C VAL A 189 -41.39 -3.25 -13.16
N THR A 190 -42.04 -3.99 -12.27
CA THR A 190 -43.47 -3.83 -11.97
C THR A 190 -43.74 -2.92 -10.79
N GLU A 191 -42.76 -2.83 -9.88
CA GLU A 191 -42.82 -2.00 -8.68
C GLU A 191 -41.40 -1.54 -8.35
N ALA A 192 -41.28 -0.29 -7.89
CA ALA A 192 -40.04 0.28 -7.39
C ALA A 192 -40.30 0.89 -6.01
N ILE A 193 -39.64 0.36 -4.99
CA ILE A 193 -39.75 0.80 -3.61
C ILE A 193 -38.52 1.66 -3.31
N PRO A 194 -38.64 2.99 -3.23
CA PRO A 194 -37.50 3.85 -2.90
C PRO A 194 -37.04 3.57 -1.46
N LEU A 195 -35.72 3.54 -1.24
CA LEU A 195 -35.17 3.53 0.10
C LEU A 195 -35.37 4.91 0.76
N PRO A 196 -35.49 4.98 2.09
CA PRO A 196 -35.62 6.26 2.78
C PRO A 196 -34.37 7.12 2.54
N VAL A 197 -34.59 8.42 2.28
CA VAL A 197 -33.52 9.40 2.10
C VAL A 197 -32.79 9.64 3.43
N ASP A 198 -33.55 9.75 4.52
CA ASP A 198 -33.03 10.02 5.86
C ASP A 198 -32.80 8.75 6.70
N GLY A 199 -32.17 8.92 7.86
CA GLY A 199 -32.06 7.87 8.88
C GLY A 199 -30.93 6.87 8.65
N TRP A 200 -29.98 7.18 7.75
CA TRP A 200 -28.81 6.33 7.56
C TRP A 200 -27.77 6.62 8.64
N HIS A 201 -27.36 5.59 9.36
CA HIS A 201 -26.20 5.65 10.25
C HIS A 201 -24.93 5.68 9.38
N PHE A 202 -24.03 6.60 9.69
CA PHE A 202 -22.89 6.96 8.88
C PHE A 202 -21.59 6.97 9.68
N GLN A 203 -20.55 6.36 9.11
CA GLN A 203 -19.23 6.31 9.72
C GLN A 203 -18.13 6.43 8.67
N MET A 204 -17.24 7.39 8.88
CA MET A 204 -15.97 7.46 8.14
C MET A 204 -15.01 6.36 8.62
N ASP A 205 -14.30 5.74 7.67
CA ASP A 205 -13.39 4.62 7.89
C ASP A 205 -11.97 4.95 7.37
N PRO A 206 -11.25 5.89 8.01
CA PRO A 206 -9.92 6.30 7.58
C PRO A 206 -8.89 5.16 7.62
N LEU A 207 -9.14 4.13 8.43
CA LEU A 207 -8.30 2.93 8.55
C LEU A 207 -8.72 1.80 7.60
N ARG A 208 -9.82 1.97 6.85
CA ARG A 208 -10.35 0.98 5.88
C ARG A 208 -10.68 -0.37 6.54
N GLN A 209 -11.03 -0.38 7.82
CA GLN A 209 -11.13 -1.58 8.66
C GLN A 209 -12.55 -2.02 8.97
N GLY A 210 -13.59 -1.30 8.53
CA GLY A 210 -14.99 -1.60 8.89
C GLY A 210 -15.42 -3.02 8.55
N HIS A 211 -14.90 -3.56 7.44
CA HIS A 211 -15.13 -4.94 7.03
C HIS A 211 -14.47 -5.99 7.95
N ARG A 212 -13.40 -5.64 8.66
CA ARG A 212 -12.75 -6.51 9.66
C ARG A 212 -13.39 -6.39 11.03
N LEU A 213 -14.01 -5.24 11.29
CA LEU A 213 -14.80 -4.97 12.48
C LEU A 213 -16.26 -5.43 12.33
N ASN A 214 -16.59 -6.09 11.22
CA ASN A 214 -17.92 -6.61 10.91
C ASN A 214 -19.02 -5.54 10.94
N TRP A 215 -18.76 -4.32 10.46
CA TRP A 215 -19.77 -3.25 10.39
C TRP A 215 -20.96 -3.59 9.47
N TYR A 216 -20.81 -4.62 8.63
CA TYR A 216 -21.90 -5.16 7.81
C TYR A 216 -22.83 -6.13 8.56
N ASP A 217 -22.45 -6.61 9.74
CA ASP A 217 -23.23 -7.59 10.51
C ASP A 217 -24.51 -6.95 11.05
N PRO A 218 -25.70 -7.57 10.92
CA PRO A 218 -26.96 -7.07 11.45
C PRO A 218 -26.96 -6.82 12.96
N LEU A 219 -26.09 -7.54 13.70
CA LEU A 219 -25.98 -7.44 15.15
C LEU A 219 -24.94 -6.39 15.60
N PHE A 220 -24.23 -5.74 14.67
CA PHE A 220 -23.31 -4.66 15.02
C PHE A 220 -24.09 -3.45 15.55
N ASP A 221 -23.66 -2.95 16.71
CA ASP A 221 -24.19 -1.74 17.36
C ASP A 221 -23.57 -0.49 16.74
N ASP A 222 -24.42 0.31 16.08
CA ASP A 222 -24.05 1.57 15.44
C ASP A 222 -24.73 2.79 16.08
N GLU A 223 -25.23 2.69 17.32
CA GLU A 223 -25.83 3.85 18.01
C GLU A 223 -24.87 5.05 18.16
N GLY A 224 -23.56 4.78 18.10
CA GLY A 224 -22.51 5.81 18.15
C GLY A 224 -22.16 6.42 16.78
N TRP A 225 -22.78 5.99 15.69
CA TRP A 225 -22.55 6.54 14.35
C TRP A 225 -23.33 7.84 14.16
N ASP A 226 -22.82 8.71 13.29
CA ASP A 226 -23.56 9.90 12.89
C ASP A 226 -24.79 9.51 12.06
N VAL A 227 -25.72 10.45 11.84
CA VAL A 227 -26.84 10.25 10.91
C VAL A 227 -26.64 11.14 9.69
N ILE A 228 -26.86 10.58 8.50
CA ILE A 228 -26.77 11.29 7.23
C ILE A 228 -27.98 10.98 6.35
N ALA A 229 -28.28 11.88 5.43
CA ALA A 229 -29.17 11.58 4.31
C ALA A 229 -28.36 11.03 3.12
N ILE A 230 -28.98 10.17 2.32
CA ILE A 230 -28.51 9.81 0.97
C ILE A 230 -29.11 10.79 -0.06
N GLU A 231 -28.88 10.56 -1.35
CA GLU A 231 -29.24 11.48 -2.43
C GLU A 231 -28.53 12.85 -2.35
N GLN A 232 -27.42 12.88 -1.62
CA GLN A 232 -26.52 14.01 -1.49
C GLN A 232 -25.09 13.53 -1.36
N VAL A 233 -24.14 14.43 -1.60
CA VAL A 233 -22.72 14.16 -1.30
C VAL A 233 -22.45 14.42 0.18
N TRP A 234 -21.56 13.67 0.81
CA TRP A 234 -21.30 13.82 2.25
C TRP A 234 -20.69 15.18 2.61
N GLN A 235 -20.09 15.90 1.65
CA GLN A 235 -19.61 17.28 1.83
C GLN A 235 -20.77 18.25 2.10
N GLU A 236 -21.94 18.03 1.51
CA GLU A 236 -23.14 18.84 1.79
C GLU A 236 -23.68 18.58 3.20
N ALA A 237 -23.38 17.40 3.77
CA ALA A 237 -23.66 17.09 5.18
C ALA A 237 -22.58 17.60 6.16
N GLY A 238 -21.53 18.27 5.66
CA GLY A 238 -20.45 18.82 6.48
C GLY A 238 -19.22 17.93 6.65
N TYR A 239 -19.12 16.80 5.95
CA TYR A 239 -17.94 15.93 5.99
C TYR A 239 -16.95 16.30 4.87
N ASP A 240 -15.91 17.05 5.20
CA ASP A 240 -14.77 17.26 4.29
C ASP A 240 -13.82 16.05 4.34
N TYR A 241 -14.19 15.00 3.61
CA TYR A 241 -13.52 13.70 3.67
C TYR A 241 -13.34 13.07 2.29
N THR A 242 -12.17 12.49 2.05
CA THR A 242 -11.86 11.62 0.91
C THR A 242 -11.35 10.29 1.47
N GLY A 243 -12.00 9.18 1.11
CA GLY A 243 -11.67 7.87 1.63
C GLY A 243 -12.87 6.94 1.65
N VAL A 244 -12.94 6.08 2.66
CA VAL A 244 -13.96 5.05 2.80
C VAL A 244 -14.99 5.47 3.83
N SER A 245 -16.26 5.33 3.52
CA SER A 245 -17.36 5.52 4.46
C SER A 245 -18.32 4.34 4.42
N TRP A 246 -19.11 4.23 5.48
CA TRP A 246 -20.13 3.20 5.64
C TRP A 246 -21.47 3.85 5.95
N TYR A 247 -22.51 3.26 5.38
CA TYR A 247 -23.91 3.62 5.56
C TYR A 247 -24.66 2.38 6.04
N ARG A 248 -25.51 2.51 7.05
CA ARG A 248 -26.42 1.45 7.52
C ARG A 248 -27.82 2.00 7.67
N ASN A 249 -28.82 1.24 7.23
CA ASN A 249 -30.22 1.57 7.45
C ASN A 249 -31.05 0.28 7.51
N THR A 250 -32.03 0.24 8.41
CA THR A 250 -33.00 -0.85 8.50
C THR A 250 -34.31 -0.40 7.87
N ILE A 251 -34.75 -1.12 6.84
CA ILE A 251 -35.97 -0.81 6.09
C ILE A 251 -37.02 -1.89 6.32
N ASP A 252 -38.27 -1.48 6.50
CA ASP A 252 -39.40 -2.40 6.54
C ASP A 252 -39.91 -2.67 5.12
N LEU A 253 -39.92 -3.93 4.71
CA LEU A 253 -40.46 -4.31 3.40
C LEU A 253 -41.94 -4.68 3.50
N PRO A 254 -42.73 -4.40 2.44
CA PRO A 254 -44.12 -4.82 2.39
C PRO A 254 -44.24 -6.35 2.32
N GLN A 255 -45.47 -6.84 2.35
CA GLN A 255 -45.74 -8.25 2.07
C GLN A 255 -45.20 -8.64 0.69
N LYS A 256 -44.72 -9.88 0.58
CA LYS A 256 -44.03 -10.37 -0.62
C LYS A 256 -44.90 -10.21 -1.87
N PRO A 257 -44.48 -9.39 -2.85
CA PRO A 257 -45.18 -9.31 -4.13
C PRO A 257 -44.92 -10.58 -4.96
N ASP A 258 -45.72 -10.80 -6.00
CA ASP A 258 -45.40 -11.80 -7.00
C ASP A 258 -44.26 -11.29 -7.89
N HIS A 259 -43.14 -12.00 -7.93
CA HIS A 259 -41.93 -11.57 -8.63
C HIS A 259 -41.11 -12.75 -9.17
N ARG A 260 -40.35 -12.51 -10.23
CA ARG A 260 -39.31 -13.42 -10.75
C ARG A 260 -37.92 -13.09 -10.23
N GLY A 261 -37.70 -11.84 -9.81
CA GLY A 261 -36.47 -11.40 -9.16
C GLY A 261 -36.61 -10.01 -8.59
N VAL A 262 -35.57 -9.58 -7.89
CA VAL A 262 -35.53 -8.32 -7.17
C VAL A 262 -34.11 -7.75 -7.27
N ASP A 263 -34.02 -6.51 -7.71
CA ASP A 263 -32.76 -5.79 -7.76
C ASP A 263 -32.71 -4.71 -6.69
N LEU A 264 -31.54 -4.50 -6.09
CA LEU A 264 -31.22 -3.25 -5.41
C LEU A 264 -30.52 -2.33 -6.41
N ALA A 265 -31.21 -1.28 -6.83
CA ALA A 265 -30.79 -0.37 -7.86
C ALA A 265 -30.23 0.93 -7.26
N PHE A 266 -29.01 1.28 -7.65
CA PHE A 266 -28.37 2.53 -7.28
C PHE A 266 -28.32 3.45 -8.50
N GLY A 267 -28.85 4.68 -8.34
CA GLY A 267 -28.75 5.70 -9.38
C GLY A 267 -27.33 6.21 -9.59
N GLY A 268 -26.47 6.10 -8.57
CA GLY A 268 -25.07 6.52 -8.59
C GLY A 268 -24.49 6.64 -7.17
N VAL A 269 -23.24 6.24 -7.01
CA VAL A 269 -22.45 6.38 -5.79
C VAL A 269 -21.06 6.85 -6.21
N ASP A 270 -20.54 7.85 -5.52
CA ASP A 270 -19.23 8.44 -5.80
C ASP A 270 -18.19 7.85 -4.82
N GLU A 271 -17.33 6.89 -5.22
CA GLU A 271 -17.11 6.29 -6.55
C GLU A 271 -17.34 4.77 -6.59
N SER A 272 -16.77 4.05 -5.63
CA SER A 272 -16.79 2.58 -5.61
C SER A 272 -17.65 2.08 -4.46
N THR A 273 -18.44 1.04 -4.69
CA THR A 273 -19.46 0.60 -3.74
C THR A 273 -19.39 -0.89 -3.46
N TRP A 274 -19.60 -1.29 -2.21
CA TRP A 274 -19.78 -2.68 -1.79
C TRP A 274 -21.02 -2.75 -0.92
N VAL A 275 -21.86 -3.76 -1.12
CA VAL A 275 -23.19 -3.81 -0.50
C VAL A 275 -23.42 -5.14 0.20
N TRP A 276 -24.04 -5.06 1.37
CA TRP A 276 -24.54 -6.19 2.14
C TRP A 276 -26.03 -6.00 2.44
N VAL A 277 -26.76 -7.10 2.46
CA VAL A 277 -28.16 -7.18 2.87
C VAL A 277 -28.25 -8.23 3.95
N ASN A 278 -28.75 -7.86 5.12
CA ASN A 278 -28.87 -8.76 6.27
C ASN A 278 -27.56 -9.47 6.64
N GLY A 279 -26.42 -8.79 6.49
CA GLY A 279 -25.09 -9.33 6.76
C GLY A 279 -24.46 -10.12 5.61
N GLU A 280 -25.22 -10.44 4.56
CA GLU A 280 -24.73 -11.18 3.43
C GLU A 280 -24.26 -10.25 2.32
N TYR A 281 -23.06 -10.52 1.77
CA TYR A 281 -22.49 -9.72 0.70
C TYR A 281 -23.25 -9.95 -0.62
N VAL A 282 -23.89 -8.90 -1.13
CA VAL A 282 -24.72 -8.98 -2.34
C VAL A 282 -24.00 -8.53 -3.60
N GLY A 283 -22.87 -7.83 -3.50
CA GLY A 283 -22.03 -7.47 -4.64
C GLY A 283 -21.38 -6.08 -4.50
N ASP A 284 -20.70 -5.66 -5.57
CA ASP A 284 -20.01 -4.39 -5.66
C ASP A 284 -20.18 -3.70 -7.01
N HIS A 285 -19.81 -2.42 -7.01
CA HIS A 285 -19.56 -1.59 -8.17
C HIS A 285 -18.23 -0.86 -7.97
N ASP A 286 -17.11 -1.57 -8.15
CA ASP A 286 -15.74 -1.00 -8.14
C ASP A 286 -15.17 -0.97 -9.57
N ILE A 287 -15.59 0.03 -10.35
CA ILE A 287 -15.07 0.26 -11.72
C ILE A 287 -14.09 1.45 -11.79
N GLY A 288 -13.59 1.90 -10.64
CA GLY A 288 -12.68 3.02 -10.50
C GLY A 288 -13.32 4.39 -10.67
N PRO A 289 -12.51 5.46 -10.85
CA PRO A 289 -12.99 6.85 -10.75
C PRO A 289 -14.01 7.28 -11.80
N ALA A 290 -14.22 6.51 -12.86
CA ALA A 290 -15.27 6.79 -13.83
C ALA A 290 -16.66 6.33 -13.38
N GLY A 291 -16.76 5.57 -12.28
CA GLY A 291 -18.00 4.98 -11.78
C GLY A 291 -18.94 5.94 -11.06
N TRP A 292 -18.48 7.13 -10.68
CA TRP A 292 -19.22 8.06 -9.80
C TRP A 292 -20.64 8.38 -10.27
N ASN A 293 -20.90 8.38 -11.59
CA ASN A 293 -22.22 8.68 -12.18
C ASN A 293 -22.79 7.53 -13.01
N VAL A 294 -22.39 6.30 -12.70
CA VAL A 294 -22.87 5.10 -13.40
C VAL A 294 -23.88 4.40 -12.50
N SER A 295 -25.12 4.28 -12.97
CA SER A 295 -26.14 3.48 -12.28
C SER A 295 -25.80 2.01 -12.37
N PHE A 296 -26.06 1.27 -11.30
CA PHE A 296 -25.84 -0.18 -11.25
C PHE A 296 -26.92 -0.87 -10.42
N ARG A 297 -26.97 -2.20 -10.54
CA ARG A 297 -27.98 -3.03 -9.90
C ARG A 297 -27.36 -4.31 -9.41
N LEU A 298 -27.81 -4.77 -8.25
CA LEU A 298 -27.37 -6.01 -7.63
C LEU A 298 -28.59 -6.91 -7.46
N ASP A 299 -28.50 -8.17 -7.90
CA ASP A 299 -29.56 -9.14 -7.66
C ASP A 299 -29.60 -9.48 -6.16
N VAL A 300 -30.66 -9.03 -5.51
CA VAL A 300 -30.89 -9.23 -4.07
C VAL A 300 -32.01 -10.24 -3.79
N THR A 301 -32.50 -10.95 -4.82
CA THR A 301 -33.62 -11.89 -4.74
C THR A 301 -33.54 -12.86 -3.56
N PRO A 302 -32.39 -13.52 -3.26
CA PRO A 302 -32.33 -14.48 -2.16
C PRO A 302 -32.06 -13.86 -0.78
N PHE A 303 -31.82 -12.54 -0.70
CA PHE A 303 -31.31 -11.89 0.51
C PHE A 303 -32.36 -11.08 1.29
N LEU A 304 -33.44 -10.67 0.63
CA LEU A 304 -34.51 -9.88 1.24
C LEU A 304 -35.51 -10.75 2.00
N ARG A 305 -35.94 -10.25 3.15
CA ARG A 305 -37.00 -10.82 4.01
C ARG A 305 -38.25 -9.96 3.87
N TRP A 306 -39.19 -10.40 3.04
CA TRP A 306 -40.43 -9.68 2.81
C TRP A 306 -41.34 -9.69 4.04
N GLY A 307 -42.02 -8.58 4.31
CA GLY A 307 -42.86 -8.40 5.50
C GLY A 307 -42.08 -8.25 6.80
N GLU A 308 -40.76 -8.15 6.73
CA GLU A 308 -39.85 -8.04 7.88
C GLU A 308 -38.87 -6.88 7.69
N PRO A 309 -38.23 -6.40 8.77
CA PRO A 309 -37.12 -5.47 8.68
C PRO A 309 -35.91 -6.09 7.97
N ASN A 310 -35.26 -5.30 7.11
CA ASN A 310 -34.03 -5.68 6.41
C ASN A 310 -32.95 -4.64 6.66
N GLN A 311 -31.76 -5.09 7.07
CA GLN A 311 -30.61 -4.20 7.15
C GLN A 311 -29.93 -4.10 5.80
N ILE A 312 -29.75 -2.87 5.32
CA ILE A 312 -28.93 -2.54 4.16
C ILE A 312 -27.66 -1.87 4.66
N THR A 313 -26.52 -2.43 4.32
CA THR A 313 -25.20 -1.84 4.63
C THR A 313 -24.45 -1.56 3.34
N VAL A 314 -23.98 -0.32 3.17
CA VAL A 314 -23.25 0.13 2.00
C VAL A 314 -21.90 0.69 2.43
N ARG A 315 -20.83 0.17 1.86
CA ARG A 315 -19.50 0.77 1.94
C ARG A 315 -19.26 1.56 0.66
N ALA A 316 -18.98 2.85 0.79
CA ALA A 316 -18.59 3.71 -0.32
C ALA A 316 -17.10 4.06 -0.20
N MET A 317 -16.41 4.16 -1.33
CA MET A 317 -15.03 4.66 -1.40
C MET A 317 -14.97 5.77 -2.45
N ASN A 318 -14.54 6.94 -2.01
CA ASN A 318 -14.23 8.06 -2.87
C ASN A 318 -12.72 8.26 -2.95
N THR A 319 -12.18 8.50 -4.15
CA THR A 319 -10.75 8.76 -4.36
C THR A 319 -10.40 10.23 -4.53
N ALA A 320 -11.36 11.12 -4.81
CA ALA A 320 -11.14 12.57 -4.95
C ALA A 320 -12.45 13.39 -4.87
N HIS A 321 -12.36 14.69 -4.59
CA HIS A 321 -13.52 15.60 -4.66
C HIS A 321 -14.71 15.17 -3.78
N ALA A 322 -15.91 15.11 -4.34
CA ALA A 322 -17.15 14.80 -3.64
C ALA A 322 -17.33 13.29 -3.48
N GLY A 323 -18.05 12.84 -2.46
CA GLY A 323 -18.30 11.41 -2.27
C GLY A 323 -19.67 11.13 -1.67
N GLY A 324 -20.14 9.89 -1.83
CA GLY A 324 -21.36 9.40 -1.17
C GLY A 324 -22.40 8.83 -2.12
N ILE A 325 -23.50 8.35 -1.52
CA ILE A 325 -24.68 7.85 -2.25
C ILE A 325 -25.50 9.07 -2.69
N TRP A 326 -25.12 9.69 -3.80
CA TRP A 326 -25.64 11.00 -4.21
C TRP A 326 -26.85 10.94 -5.14
N ARG A 327 -27.34 9.73 -5.46
CA ARG A 327 -28.54 9.49 -6.26
C ARG A 327 -29.46 8.48 -5.60
N PRO A 328 -30.75 8.43 -6.03
CA PRO A 328 -31.73 7.54 -5.44
C PRO A 328 -31.31 6.07 -5.44
N VAL A 329 -31.74 5.37 -4.39
CA VAL A 329 -31.61 3.92 -4.25
C VAL A 329 -33.00 3.33 -4.13
N SER A 330 -33.27 2.24 -4.85
CA SER A 330 -34.59 1.58 -4.83
C SER A 330 -34.47 0.06 -4.90
N ILE A 331 -35.50 -0.61 -4.38
CA ILE A 331 -35.74 -2.03 -4.63
C ILE A 331 -36.66 -2.12 -5.85
N GLU A 332 -36.18 -2.72 -6.94
CA GLU A 332 -36.93 -2.94 -8.17
C GLU A 332 -37.43 -4.38 -8.23
N VAL A 333 -38.76 -4.56 -8.25
CA VAL A 333 -39.41 -5.87 -8.38
C VAL A 333 -39.56 -6.22 -9.86
N LEU A 334 -39.01 -7.37 -10.26
CA LEU A 334 -38.99 -7.84 -11.64
C LEU A 334 -40.02 -8.94 -11.88
N LYS A 335 -40.77 -8.86 -12.97
CA LYS A 335 -41.73 -9.91 -13.37
C LYS A 335 -41.80 -10.13 -14.87
#